data_AF-A0A3N1ZYU2-F1
#
_entry.id   AF-A0A3N1ZYU2-F1
#
_cell.length_a   1.000
_cell.length_b   1.000
_cell.length_c   1.000
_cell.angle_alpha   90.00
_cell.angle_beta   90.00
_cell.angle_gamma   90.00
#
_symmetry.space_group_name_H-M   'P 1'
#
loop_
_entity.id
_entity.type
_entity.pdbx_description
1 polymer ?
#
loop_
_entity_poly.entity_id
_entity_poly.type
_entity_poly.pdbx_seq_one_letter_code
_entity_poly.pdbx_strand_id
1 'polypeptide(L)'
;MIIDTKDGAPGALMPGARRAPRLAMAAVTVLALGLGGTPAAHADDLTDKRDRINAQLADTRANVDEFSSELNKAASQLQASEAKLSQARTALAAAQQQRTAAQAEDTRLAAALQEARKKLAQAKQAVADNQKRVDAEARLIGASVRETHQQNTELMGIAAFVTDVKTGDVNESMQWSSTIFNATQAQMDRLQSLQMQLEAAKQAQTKAEQEVASQREAAANQLATTRAAESEADRAAASVASLFSANASAKASAEDKVAAEKQREADLAGESSAVQQRIAARIAAQKAAAAKAAAEARARQAAAERARIAAQRAAREAAEAASRRQADAAAKQRAADRAQASARRAATAARVEAPAAESVSSPAVSSGGNGFISPVSGPLTSPYGMRLHPVLHYWKLHDGMDFGAGCGAPIRAPQSGVVTEAHYNAGYGNRLLIDHGSVGGSYVTTAYNHATHYVVGVGEHVSQGEVIGYVGTTGYSTGCHLHLMVWRNGQMVNPATIF
;
A
#
# COMPACT_ATOMS: atom_id res chain seq x y z
N MET A 1 32.30 48.45 39.83
CA MET A 1 32.09 48.75 38.40
C MET A 1 30.66 48.35 38.05
N ILE A 2 29.70 49.21 37.68
CA ILE A 2 29.76 50.59 37.10
C ILE A 2 30.67 50.62 35.86
N ILE A 3 30.28 50.99 34.64
CA ILE A 3 29.24 51.89 34.08
C ILE A 3 28.65 51.13 32.85
N ASP A 4 27.35 51.02 32.52
CA ASP A 4 26.15 51.89 32.51
C ASP A 4 25.96 52.76 31.24
N THR A 5 24.70 52.96 30.85
CA THR A 5 24.16 53.79 29.75
C THR A 5 24.28 53.21 28.30
N LYS A 6 23.34 53.46 27.36
CA LYS A 6 22.21 54.43 27.42
C LYS A 6 20.96 54.06 26.59
N ASP A 7 19.81 54.43 27.15
CA ASP A 7 18.48 54.82 26.62
C ASP A 7 18.20 54.82 25.09
N GLY A 8 16.96 54.54 24.65
CA GLY A 8 15.76 54.28 25.46
C GLY A 8 14.43 54.18 24.68
N ALA A 9 13.32 54.32 25.43
CA ALA A 9 11.92 54.26 25.01
C ALA A 9 11.19 55.55 25.53
N PRO A 10 9.84 55.69 25.55
CA PRO A 10 8.76 54.86 25.00
C PRO A 10 7.70 55.66 24.20
N GLY A 11 6.67 54.97 23.70
CA GLY A 11 5.42 55.56 23.18
C GLY A 11 4.21 54.69 23.53
N ALA A 12 3.07 55.29 23.90
CA ALA A 12 1.92 54.58 24.49
C ALA A 12 0.56 55.12 24.01
N LEU A 13 -0.53 54.52 24.52
CA LEU A 13 -1.97 54.82 24.28
C LEU A 13 -2.52 54.19 22.98
N MET A 14 -3.36 53.13 22.99
CA MET A 14 -4.77 52.99 23.48
C MET A 14 -5.82 53.56 22.46
N PRO A 15 -7.12 53.20 22.51
CA PRO A 15 -7.60 51.93 21.95
C PRO A 15 -8.89 52.02 21.08
N GLY A 16 -9.21 50.96 20.31
CA GLY A 16 -10.53 50.79 19.68
C GLY A 16 -10.54 49.72 18.58
N ALA A 17 -11.70 49.23 18.10
CA ALA A 17 -13.05 49.22 18.67
C ALA A 17 -13.88 48.09 18.02
N ARG A 18 -14.84 47.49 18.75
CA ARG A 18 -15.77 46.48 18.19
C ARG A 18 -16.85 47.16 17.33
N ARG A 19 -17.22 46.56 16.18
CA ARG A 19 -18.62 46.19 15.80
C ARG A 19 -18.73 45.66 14.36
N ALA A 20 -19.74 44.83 14.12
CA ALA A 20 -20.19 44.41 12.80
C ALA A 20 -21.40 45.23 12.30
N PRO A 21 -21.59 45.37 10.98
CA PRO A 21 -22.90 45.66 10.38
C PRO A 21 -23.75 44.38 10.37
N ARG A 22 -25.07 44.33 10.63
CA ARG A 22 -26.20 45.20 10.19
C ARG A 22 -26.34 45.17 8.66
N LEU A 23 -27.09 44.23 8.06
CA LEU A 23 -28.53 44.02 8.23
C LEU A 23 -29.28 45.35 7.99
N ALA A 24 -29.71 45.54 6.74
CA ALA A 24 -30.45 46.72 6.28
C ALA A 24 -31.82 46.29 5.74
N MET A 25 -32.89 46.87 6.27
CA MET A 25 -34.22 46.79 5.68
C MET A 25 -34.37 47.86 4.58
N ALA A 26 -35.08 47.51 3.52
CA ALA A 26 -35.78 48.45 2.64
C ALA A 26 -37.23 47.97 2.50
N ALA A 27 -38.19 48.88 2.48
CA ALA A 27 -39.60 48.55 2.69
C ALA A 27 -40.47 48.77 1.45
N VAL A 28 -41.31 47.77 1.17
CA VAL A 28 -42.68 47.83 0.64
C VAL A 28 -43.01 48.89 -0.42
N THR A 29 -43.29 48.40 -1.64
CA THR A 29 -44.43 48.90 -2.42
C THR A 29 -45.22 47.69 -2.92
N VAL A 30 -46.53 47.64 -2.64
CA VAL A 30 -47.42 46.58 -3.13
C VAL A 30 -48.12 47.05 -4.40
N LEU A 31 -48.02 46.25 -5.47
CA LEU A 31 -48.97 46.31 -6.58
C LEU A 31 -49.27 44.86 -7.02
N ALA A 32 -50.54 44.46 -6.97
CA ALA A 32 -50.95 43.07 -7.16
C ALA A 32 -51.59 42.87 -8.54
N LEU A 33 -51.15 41.85 -9.29
CA LEU A 33 -51.87 41.33 -10.46
C LEU A 33 -51.34 39.94 -10.90
N GLY A 34 -52.12 38.89 -10.63
CA GLY A 34 -52.20 37.69 -11.48
C GLY A 34 -51.22 36.51 -11.28
N LEU A 35 -51.82 35.32 -11.14
CA LEU A 35 -51.34 34.01 -11.63
C LEU A 35 -50.07 33.35 -11.02
N GLY A 36 -50.32 32.39 -10.11
CA GLY A 36 -49.72 31.05 -10.19
C GLY A 36 -48.27 30.83 -9.71
N GLY A 37 -48.09 30.47 -8.44
CA GLY A 37 -46.84 29.91 -7.92
C GLY A 37 -47.03 29.14 -6.62
N THR A 38 -46.42 27.96 -6.50
CA THR A 38 -46.34 27.17 -5.26
C THR A 38 -45.06 27.52 -4.47
N PRO A 39 -45.08 27.46 -3.12
CA PRO A 39 -43.95 27.90 -2.31
C PRO A 39 -42.79 26.90 -2.33
N ALA A 40 -41.62 27.35 -2.79
CA ALA A 40 -40.36 26.65 -2.62
C ALA A 40 -39.64 27.16 -1.35
N ALA A 41 -39.55 26.32 -0.31
CA ALA A 41 -38.98 26.71 0.99
C ALA A 41 -38.20 25.57 1.71
N HIS A 42 -37.87 24.49 1.01
CA HIS A 42 -37.18 23.31 1.58
C HIS A 42 -35.95 22.85 0.79
N ALA A 43 -35.44 23.65 -0.16
CA ALA A 43 -34.31 23.28 -1.00
C ALA A 43 -32.93 23.41 -0.29
N ASP A 44 -32.79 24.40 0.60
CA ASP A 44 -31.47 24.84 1.08
C ASP A 44 -30.83 23.85 2.07
N ASP A 45 -31.59 23.28 3.02
CA ASP A 45 -31.05 22.29 3.98
C ASP A 45 -30.50 21.02 3.30
N LEU A 46 -31.10 20.61 2.18
CA LEU A 46 -30.59 19.49 1.37
C LEU A 46 -29.35 19.88 0.56
N THR A 47 -29.27 21.14 0.13
CA THR A 47 -28.11 21.69 -0.60
C THR A 47 -26.89 21.83 0.32
N ASP A 48 -27.10 22.37 1.52
CA ASP A 48 -26.09 22.49 2.58
C ASP A 48 -25.64 21.14 3.16
N LYS A 49 -26.48 20.11 3.09
CA LYS A 49 -26.09 18.72 3.40
C LYS A 49 -25.29 18.11 2.25
N ARG A 50 -25.77 18.25 1.01
CA ARG A 50 -25.08 17.80 -0.22
C ARG A 50 -23.65 18.35 -0.28
N ASP A 51 -23.45 19.64 0.00
CA ASP A 51 -22.14 20.27 -0.18
C ASP A 51 -21.15 19.98 0.96
N ARG A 52 -21.64 19.74 2.18
CA ARG A 52 -20.81 19.15 3.25
C ARG A 52 -20.41 17.70 2.93
N ILE A 53 -21.34 16.89 2.42
CA ILE A 53 -21.06 15.52 1.99
C ILE A 53 -20.08 15.52 0.81
N ASN A 54 -20.22 16.43 -0.16
CA ASN A 54 -19.28 16.59 -1.28
C ASN A 54 -17.88 16.99 -0.80
N ALA A 55 -17.77 17.91 0.17
CA ALA A 55 -16.49 18.29 0.76
C ALA A 55 -15.82 17.10 1.48
N GLN A 56 -16.57 16.34 2.29
CA GLN A 56 -16.09 15.13 2.96
C GLN A 56 -15.71 14.03 1.95
N LEU A 57 -16.43 13.89 0.83
CA LEU A 57 -16.06 12.99 -0.26
C LEU A 57 -14.80 13.46 -1.01
N ALA A 58 -14.60 14.76 -1.21
CA ALA A 58 -13.40 15.29 -1.86
C ALA A 58 -12.15 15.01 -1.02
N ASP A 59 -12.22 15.22 0.29
CA ASP A 59 -11.19 14.86 1.27
C ASP A 59 -10.91 13.34 1.24
N THR A 60 -11.97 12.52 1.22
CA THR A 60 -11.87 11.05 1.12
C THR A 60 -11.31 10.55 -0.22
N ARG A 61 -11.37 11.34 -1.30
CA ARG A 61 -10.82 10.99 -2.62
C ARG A 61 -9.31 11.19 -2.71
N ALA A 62 -8.76 12.24 -2.09
CA ALA A 62 -7.31 12.48 -2.07
C ALA A 62 -6.55 11.26 -1.54
N ASN A 63 -7.13 10.62 -0.52
CA ASN A 63 -6.57 9.45 0.13
C ASN A 63 -6.50 8.19 -0.77
N VAL A 64 -7.20 8.11 -1.91
CA VAL A 64 -7.29 6.87 -2.73
C VAL A 64 -5.98 6.54 -3.45
N ASP A 65 -5.43 7.51 -4.20
CA ASP A 65 -4.14 7.33 -4.87
C ASP A 65 -3.01 7.25 -3.83
N GLU A 66 -3.16 7.94 -2.71
CA GLU A 66 -2.31 7.77 -1.54
C GLU A 66 -2.39 6.34 -0.97
N PHE A 67 -3.56 5.68 -0.91
CA PHE A 67 -3.65 4.30 -0.41
C PHE A 67 -3.01 3.26 -1.32
N SER A 68 -3.17 3.39 -2.64
CA SER A 68 -2.45 2.53 -3.59
C SER A 68 -0.93 2.76 -3.53
N SER A 69 -0.50 4.00 -3.32
CA SER A 69 0.90 4.35 -3.04
C SER A 69 1.38 3.76 -1.71
N GLU A 70 0.61 3.93 -0.63
CA GLU A 70 0.91 3.50 0.74
C GLU A 70 1.00 1.98 0.88
N LEU A 71 0.15 1.21 0.18
CA LEU A 71 0.23 -0.26 0.20
C LEU A 71 1.51 -0.75 -0.50
N ASN A 72 1.82 -0.19 -1.68
CA ASN A 72 3.06 -0.50 -2.41
C ASN A 72 4.31 -0.05 -1.63
N LYS A 73 4.22 1.10 -0.94
CA LYS A 73 5.26 1.66 -0.06
C LYS A 73 5.46 0.82 1.20
N ALA A 74 4.39 0.33 1.83
CA ALA A 74 4.47 -0.59 2.97
C ALA A 74 5.08 -1.95 2.56
N ALA A 75 4.66 -2.53 1.43
CA ALA A 75 5.27 -3.74 0.87
C ALA A 75 6.77 -3.54 0.56
N SER A 76 7.13 -2.43 -0.08
CA SER A 76 8.52 -2.07 -0.38
C SER A 76 9.36 -1.84 0.89
N GLN A 77 8.77 -1.22 1.93
CA GLN A 77 9.41 -1.04 3.24
C GLN A 77 9.63 -2.37 3.96
N LEU A 78 8.66 -3.29 3.91
CA LEU A 78 8.79 -4.64 4.46
C LEU A 78 9.92 -5.40 3.74
N GLN A 79 9.90 -5.46 2.41
CA GLN A 79 10.95 -6.12 1.61
C GLN A 79 12.34 -5.53 1.87
N ALA A 80 12.46 -4.20 1.95
CA ALA A 80 13.71 -3.53 2.29
C ALA A 80 14.17 -3.80 3.74
N SER A 81 13.23 -4.01 4.66
CA SER A 81 13.51 -4.39 6.05
C SER A 81 13.96 -5.86 6.16
N GLU A 82 13.32 -6.78 5.43
CA GLU A 82 13.73 -8.19 5.33
C GLU A 82 15.14 -8.33 4.74
N ALA A 83 15.45 -7.59 3.67
CA ALA A 83 16.78 -7.57 3.06
C ALA A 83 17.85 -7.10 4.05
N LYS A 84 17.59 -6.01 4.80
CA LYS A 84 18.50 -5.50 5.84
C LYS A 84 18.66 -6.50 7.00
N LEU A 85 17.57 -7.12 7.47
CA LEU A 85 17.62 -8.13 8.52
C LEU A 85 18.43 -9.37 8.09
N SER A 86 18.31 -9.79 6.82
CA SER A 86 19.13 -10.85 6.24
C SER A 86 20.62 -10.49 6.23
N GLN A 87 20.97 -9.30 5.73
CA GLN A 87 22.35 -8.80 5.75
C GLN A 87 22.93 -8.70 7.17
N ALA A 88 22.15 -8.20 8.12
CA ALA A 88 22.56 -8.07 9.52
C ALA A 88 22.79 -9.44 10.20
N ARG A 89 21.99 -10.46 9.88
CA ARG A 89 22.21 -11.83 10.37
C ARG A 89 23.52 -12.42 9.84
N THR A 90 23.86 -12.18 8.57
CA THR A 90 25.15 -12.57 8.00
C THR A 90 26.32 -11.83 8.66
N ALA A 91 26.18 -10.53 8.92
CA ALA A 91 27.18 -9.74 9.64
C ALA A 91 27.39 -10.23 11.09
N LEU A 92 26.30 -10.57 11.79
CA LEU A 92 26.36 -11.17 13.14
C LEU A 92 27.10 -12.50 13.14
N ALA A 93 26.82 -13.39 12.19
CA ALA A 93 27.53 -14.67 12.06
C ALA A 93 29.04 -14.47 11.84
N ALA A 94 29.43 -13.53 10.98
CA ALA A 94 30.83 -13.18 10.75
C ALA A 94 31.51 -12.59 12.00
N ALA A 95 30.84 -11.69 12.72
CA ALA A 95 31.37 -11.10 13.95
C ALA A 95 31.49 -12.15 15.10
N GLN A 96 30.53 -13.07 15.22
CA GLN A 96 30.61 -14.20 16.14
C GLN A 96 31.79 -15.14 15.81
N GLN A 97 32.04 -15.40 14.52
CA GLN A 97 33.22 -16.17 14.08
C GLN A 97 34.54 -15.45 14.44
N GLN A 98 34.63 -14.14 14.21
CA GLN A 98 35.80 -13.34 14.58
C GLN A 98 36.05 -13.33 16.09
N ARG A 99 35.01 -13.13 16.91
CA ARG A 99 35.08 -13.24 18.37
C ARG A 99 35.58 -14.61 18.81
N THR A 100 35.04 -15.68 18.22
CA THR A 100 35.44 -17.07 18.55
C THR A 100 36.91 -17.32 18.23
N ALA A 101 37.39 -16.83 17.07
CA ALA A 101 38.80 -16.93 16.69
C ALA A 101 39.71 -16.12 17.63
N ALA A 102 39.31 -14.92 18.03
CA ALA A 102 40.08 -14.07 18.95
C ALA A 102 40.18 -14.68 20.37
N GLN A 103 39.10 -15.26 20.88
CA GLN A 103 39.08 -15.96 22.17
C GLN A 103 39.91 -17.27 22.14
N ALA A 104 39.98 -17.96 21.01
CA ALA A 104 40.88 -19.11 20.82
C ALA A 104 42.36 -18.67 20.81
N GLU A 105 42.68 -17.52 20.22
CA GLU A 105 44.04 -16.97 20.22
C GLU A 105 44.48 -16.47 21.62
N ASP A 106 43.59 -15.81 22.37
CA ASP A 106 43.85 -15.49 23.79
C ASP A 106 44.17 -16.76 24.60
N THR A 107 43.43 -17.85 24.35
CA THR A 107 43.68 -19.15 25.01
C THR A 107 45.06 -19.70 24.64
N ARG A 108 45.49 -19.57 23.37
CA ARG A 108 46.82 -19.96 22.90
C ARG A 108 47.93 -19.15 23.56
N LEU A 109 47.80 -17.83 23.62
CA LEU A 109 48.78 -16.93 24.22
C LEU A 109 48.85 -17.07 25.74
N ALA A 110 47.72 -17.32 26.41
CA ALA A 110 47.69 -17.63 27.84
C ALA A 110 48.51 -18.89 28.17
N ALA A 111 48.38 -19.96 27.37
CA ALA A 111 49.17 -21.17 27.51
C ALA A 111 50.67 -20.94 27.22
N ALA A 112 51.00 -20.23 26.15
CA ALA A 112 52.38 -19.88 25.82
C ALA A 112 53.06 -19.05 26.94
N LEU A 113 52.34 -18.07 27.50
CA LEU A 113 52.82 -17.25 28.62
C LEU A 113 52.96 -18.04 29.93
N GLN A 114 52.14 -19.07 30.17
CA GLN A 114 52.34 -19.99 31.31
C GLN A 114 53.62 -20.82 31.15
N GLU A 115 53.86 -21.41 29.97
CA GLU A 115 55.08 -22.20 29.74
C GLU A 115 56.34 -21.32 29.77
N ALA A 116 56.30 -20.11 29.19
CA ALA A 116 57.41 -19.16 29.29
C ALA A 116 57.75 -18.80 30.75
N ARG A 117 56.74 -18.59 31.61
CA ARG A 117 56.95 -18.37 33.06
C ARG A 117 57.56 -19.59 33.77
N LYS A 118 57.16 -20.80 33.37
CA LYS A 118 57.70 -22.06 33.90
C LYS A 118 59.18 -22.26 33.51
N LYS A 119 59.54 -22.03 32.24
CA LYS A 119 60.93 -21.96 31.78
C LYS A 119 61.75 -20.95 32.59
N LEU A 120 61.20 -19.76 32.83
CA LEU A 120 61.86 -18.72 33.61
C LEU A 120 62.11 -19.13 35.07
N ALA A 121 61.13 -19.77 35.71
CA ALA A 121 61.31 -20.30 37.07
C ALA A 121 62.43 -21.37 37.12
N GLN A 122 62.45 -22.27 36.14
CA GLN A 122 63.52 -23.28 36.00
C GLN A 122 64.90 -22.64 35.77
N ALA A 123 64.99 -21.62 34.92
CA ALA A 123 66.24 -20.91 34.66
C ALA A 123 66.76 -20.17 35.90
N LYS A 124 65.89 -19.51 36.68
CA LYS A 124 66.26 -18.87 37.96
C LYS A 124 66.73 -19.88 38.99
N GLN A 125 66.08 -21.04 39.08
CA GLN A 125 66.53 -22.14 39.93
C GLN A 125 67.93 -22.63 39.51
N ALA A 126 68.16 -22.83 38.21
CA ALA A 126 69.47 -23.25 37.69
C ALA A 126 70.58 -22.23 37.95
N VAL A 127 70.30 -20.92 37.90
CA VAL A 127 71.26 -19.87 38.31
C VAL A 127 71.57 -19.99 39.81
N ALA A 128 70.54 -20.11 40.66
CA ALA A 128 70.71 -20.23 42.11
C ALA A 128 71.49 -21.49 42.52
N ASP A 129 71.24 -22.63 41.88
CA ASP A 129 71.93 -23.88 42.19
C ASP A 129 73.36 -23.93 41.62
N ASN A 130 73.61 -23.32 40.46
CA ASN A 130 74.98 -23.15 39.97
C ASN A 130 75.79 -22.17 40.84
N GLN A 131 75.18 -21.09 41.35
CA GLN A 131 75.83 -20.20 42.30
C GLN A 131 76.23 -20.95 43.58
N LYS A 132 75.32 -21.74 44.18
CA LYS A 132 75.64 -22.59 45.35
C LYS A 132 76.81 -23.54 45.10
N ARG A 133 76.94 -24.10 43.88
CA ARG A 133 78.04 -24.98 43.47
C ARG A 133 79.36 -24.20 43.38
N VAL A 134 79.37 -23.03 42.73
CA VAL A 134 80.53 -22.13 42.68
C VAL A 134 80.97 -21.71 44.09
N ASP A 135 80.03 -21.30 44.95
CA ASP A 135 80.31 -20.88 46.32
C ASP A 135 80.84 -22.04 47.19
N ALA A 136 80.38 -23.27 46.94
CA ALA A 136 80.86 -24.46 47.63
C ALA A 136 82.29 -24.81 47.21
N GLU A 137 82.59 -24.80 45.91
CA GLU A 137 83.94 -25.06 45.41
C GLU A 137 84.93 -23.98 45.88
N ALA A 138 84.53 -22.71 45.86
CA ALA A 138 85.33 -21.60 46.39
C ALA A 138 85.58 -21.72 47.91
N ARG A 139 84.60 -22.23 48.69
CA ARG A 139 84.80 -22.54 50.11
C ARG A 139 85.77 -23.72 50.32
N LEU A 140 85.72 -24.74 49.47
CA LEU A 140 86.65 -25.88 49.52
C LEU A 140 88.09 -25.44 49.18
N ILE A 141 88.29 -24.74 48.06
CA ILE A 141 89.59 -24.16 47.69
C ILE A 141 90.11 -23.26 48.80
N GLY A 142 89.28 -22.37 49.33
CA GLY A 142 89.65 -21.51 50.45
C GLY A 142 89.97 -22.27 51.75
N ALA A 143 89.35 -23.43 51.98
CA ALA A 143 89.68 -24.31 53.11
C ALA A 143 91.03 -25.01 52.89
N SER A 144 91.23 -25.66 51.74
CA SER A 144 92.50 -26.29 51.37
C SER A 144 93.65 -25.28 51.39
N VAL A 145 93.48 -24.06 50.88
CA VAL A 145 94.52 -23.02 50.95
C VAL A 145 94.82 -22.60 52.40
N ARG A 146 93.83 -22.51 53.29
CA ARG A 146 94.07 -22.22 54.71
C ARG A 146 94.75 -23.38 55.44
N GLU A 147 94.31 -24.60 55.20
CA GLU A 147 94.89 -25.82 55.78
C GLU A 147 96.35 -25.98 55.33
N THR A 148 96.59 -25.92 54.02
CA THR A 148 97.94 -25.90 53.43
C THR A 148 98.77 -24.76 54.01
N HIS A 149 98.24 -23.54 54.19
CA HIS A 149 99.01 -22.44 54.77
C HIS A 149 99.31 -22.63 56.27
N GLN A 150 98.40 -23.23 57.04
CA GLN A 150 98.59 -23.50 58.46
C GLN A 150 99.57 -24.66 58.70
N GLN A 151 99.45 -25.75 57.96
CA GLN A 151 100.41 -26.86 57.99
C GLN A 151 101.78 -26.40 57.44
N ASN A 152 101.80 -25.66 56.34
CA ASN A 152 103.00 -25.03 55.80
C ASN A 152 103.48 -23.78 56.57
N THR A 153 103.11 -23.63 57.85
CA THR A 153 104.01 -22.96 58.79
C THR A 153 105.37 -23.70 58.79
N GLU A 154 105.37 -25.00 58.51
CA GLU A 154 106.57 -25.82 58.25
C GLU A 154 107.15 -25.71 56.83
N LEU A 155 106.71 -24.80 55.93
CA LEU A 155 107.53 -24.50 54.72
C LEU A 155 108.87 -23.84 55.09
N MET A 156 108.96 -23.17 56.25
CA MET A 156 110.24 -22.81 56.88
C MET A 156 111.04 -24.06 57.33
N GLY A 157 110.35 -25.16 57.65
CA GLY A 157 110.96 -26.47 57.91
C GLY A 157 111.51 -27.13 56.65
N ILE A 158 110.82 -27.02 55.50
CA ILE A 158 111.37 -27.48 54.22
C ILE A 158 112.60 -26.65 53.82
N ALA A 159 112.61 -25.34 54.08
CA ALA A 159 113.81 -24.52 53.91
C ALA A 159 114.98 -24.97 54.81
N ALA A 160 114.69 -25.48 56.02
CA ALA A 160 115.69 -26.08 56.91
C ALA A 160 116.11 -27.52 56.50
N PHE A 161 115.25 -28.27 55.81
CA PHE A 161 115.58 -29.60 55.29
C PHE A 161 116.42 -29.54 54.01
N VAL A 162 116.20 -28.54 53.15
CA VAL A 162 117.01 -28.28 51.95
C VAL A 162 118.49 -28.04 52.26
N THR A 163 118.83 -27.68 53.51
CA THR A 163 120.23 -27.55 53.98
C THR A 163 120.92 -28.86 54.41
N ASP A 164 120.24 -30.00 54.52
CA ASP A 164 120.88 -31.33 54.75
C ASP A 164 120.10 -32.48 54.10
N VAL A 165 120.20 -32.61 52.77
CA VAL A 165 119.50 -33.65 52.00
C VAL A 165 120.43 -34.81 51.65
N LYS A 166 120.17 -35.99 52.24
CA LYS A 166 120.70 -37.27 51.75
C LYS A 166 119.93 -37.72 50.51
N THR A 167 120.60 -38.43 49.60
CA THR A 167 120.14 -38.71 48.23
C THR A 167 119.00 -39.75 48.09
N GLY A 168 118.17 -39.94 49.13
CA GLY A 168 116.98 -40.81 49.11
C GLY A 168 115.66 -40.06 48.90
N ASP A 169 115.41 -39.01 49.68
CA ASP A 169 114.06 -38.48 49.92
C ASP A 169 113.54 -37.50 48.84
N VAL A 170 114.35 -37.25 47.81
CA VAL A 170 114.00 -36.37 46.68
C VAL A 170 112.79 -36.91 45.90
N ASN A 171 112.67 -38.23 45.78
CA ASN A 171 111.57 -38.86 45.04
C ASN A 171 110.22 -38.68 45.74
N GLU A 172 110.14 -38.86 47.06
CA GLU A 172 108.91 -38.60 47.81
C GLU A 172 108.54 -37.11 47.77
N SER A 173 109.54 -36.22 47.92
CA SER A 173 109.34 -34.77 47.82
C SER A 173 108.73 -34.35 46.47
N MET A 174 109.16 -34.97 45.36
CA MET A 174 108.57 -34.75 44.03
C MET A 174 107.15 -35.34 43.89
N GLN A 175 106.86 -36.49 44.51
CA GLN A 175 105.54 -37.10 44.50
C GLN A 175 104.51 -36.30 45.32
N TRP A 176 104.90 -35.79 46.50
CA TRP A 176 104.05 -34.89 47.30
C TRP A 176 103.78 -33.57 46.57
N SER A 177 104.82 -32.93 46.04
CA SER A 177 104.71 -31.70 45.26
C SER A 177 103.74 -31.86 44.08
N SER A 178 103.99 -32.84 43.21
CA SER A 178 103.12 -33.09 42.04
C SER A 178 101.69 -33.47 42.44
N THR A 179 101.48 -34.22 43.52
CA THR A 179 100.13 -34.55 44.02
C THR A 179 99.37 -33.31 44.48
N ILE A 180 100.01 -32.41 45.25
CA ILE A 180 99.39 -31.18 45.75
C ILE A 180 99.09 -30.21 44.59
N PHE A 181 100.03 -30.03 43.65
CA PHE A 181 99.80 -29.19 42.47
C PHE A 181 98.67 -29.74 41.57
N ASN A 182 98.65 -31.04 41.31
CA ASN A 182 97.59 -31.67 40.49
C ASN A 182 96.21 -31.57 41.17
N ALA A 183 96.12 -31.78 42.48
CA ALA A 183 94.88 -31.62 43.23
C ALA A 183 94.38 -30.16 43.21
N THR A 184 95.30 -29.19 43.38
CA THR A 184 94.97 -27.76 43.30
C THR A 184 94.50 -27.36 41.90
N GLN A 185 95.19 -27.82 40.85
CA GLN A 185 94.79 -27.55 39.47
C GLN A 185 93.39 -28.12 39.16
N ALA A 186 93.11 -29.37 39.57
CA ALA A 186 91.81 -29.99 39.36
C ALA A 186 90.66 -29.25 40.07
N GLN A 187 90.89 -28.67 41.26
CA GLN A 187 89.92 -27.79 41.92
C GLN A 187 89.70 -26.49 41.13
N MET A 188 90.75 -25.87 40.59
CA MET A 188 90.65 -24.63 39.79
C MET A 188 89.94 -24.86 38.45
N ASP A 189 90.26 -25.94 37.74
CA ASP A 189 89.57 -26.34 36.50
C ASP A 189 88.07 -26.61 36.76
N ARG A 190 87.75 -27.23 37.90
CA ARG A 190 86.39 -27.49 38.34
C ARG A 190 85.64 -26.19 38.68
N LEU A 191 86.28 -25.24 39.38
CA LEU A 191 85.73 -23.92 39.64
C LEU A 191 85.44 -23.17 38.32
N GLN A 192 86.38 -23.17 37.36
CA GLN A 192 86.20 -22.55 36.04
C GLN A 192 85.04 -23.20 35.25
N SER A 193 84.92 -24.53 35.30
CA SER A 193 83.78 -25.26 34.71
C SER A 193 82.44 -24.89 35.35
N LEU A 194 82.40 -24.72 36.67
CA LEU A 194 81.20 -24.26 37.39
C LEU A 194 80.85 -22.80 37.09
N GLN A 195 81.84 -21.93 36.93
CA GLN A 195 81.64 -20.54 36.48
C GLN A 195 81.07 -20.48 35.06
N MET A 196 81.57 -21.29 34.12
CA MET A 196 80.98 -21.38 32.77
C MET A 196 79.53 -21.90 32.79
N GLN A 197 79.22 -22.88 33.65
CA GLN A 197 77.85 -23.37 33.85
C GLN A 197 76.93 -22.29 34.45
N LEU A 198 77.43 -21.48 35.37
CA LEU A 198 76.71 -20.34 35.96
C LEU A 198 76.42 -19.24 34.91
N GLU A 199 77.39 -18.85 34.09
CA GLU A 199 77.16 -17.85 33.04
C GLU A 199 76.22 -18.37 31.94
N ALA A 200 76.31 -19.64 31.56
CA ALA A 200 75.34 -20.26 30.67
C ALA A 200 73.91 -20.25 31.26
N ALA A 201 73.77 -20.52 32.56
CA ALA A 201 72.48 -20.44 33.25
C ALA A 201 71.94 -18.99 33.32
N LYS A 202 72.80 -17.99 33.57
CA LYS A 202 72.42 -16.56 33.54
C LYS A 202 71.93 -16.15 32.15
N GLN A 203 72.63 -16.53 31.08
CA GLN A 203 72.19 -16.29 29.71
C GLN A 203 70.84 -16.98 29.40
N ALA A 204 70.62 -18.20 29.92
CA ALA A 204 69.34 -18.88 29.79
C ALA A 204 68.21 -18.16 30.56
N GLN A 205 68.48 -17.61 31.74
CA GLN A 205 67.53 -16.75 32.46
C GLN A 205 67.18 -15.52 31.62
N THR A 206 68.16 -14.75 31.12
CA THR A 206 67.89 -13.54 30.32
C THR A 206 67.03 -13.84 29.09
N LYS A 207 67.30 -14.95 28.39
CA LYS A 207 66.47 -15.41 27.26
C LYS A 207 65.04 -15.76 27.68
N ALA A 208 64.85 -16.40 28.83
CA ALA A 208 63.51 -16.70 29.37
C ALA A 208 62.78 -15.43 29.87
N GLU A 209 63.49 -14.42 30.36
CA GLU A 209 62.92 -13.11 30.71
C GLU A 209 62.45 -12.34 29.47
N GLN A 210 63.22 -12.40 28.38
CA GLN A 210 62.83 -11.89 27.06
C GLN A 210 61.62 -12.64 26.47
N GLU A 211 61.59 -13.98 26.58
CA GLU A 211 60.44 -14.78 26.14
C GLU A 211 59.17 -14.41 26.92
N VAL A 212 59.24 -14.27 28.25
CA VAL A 212 58.10 -13.83 29.09
C VAL A 212 57.67 -12.40 28.78
N ALA A 213 58.60 -11.49 28.44
CA ALA A 213 58.26 -10.14 28.02
C ALA A 213 57.50 -10.12 26.68
N SER A 214 58.02 -10.83 25.67
CA SER A 214 57.39 -10.93 24.34
C SER A 214 56.01 -11.59 24.40
N GLN A 215 55.84 -12.67 25.17
CA GLN A 215 54.53 -13.32 25.35
C GLN A 215 53.53 -12.44 26.12
N ARG A 216 54.00 -11.55 27.02
CA ARG A 216 53.15 -10.55 27.67
C ARG A 216 52.67 -9.47 26.70
N GLU A 217 53.55 -8.99 25.83
CA GLU A 217 53.22 -7.99 24.81
C GLU A 217 52.23 -8.55 23.78
N ALA A 218 52.47 -9.77 23.28
CA ALA A 218 51.55 -10.47 22.39
C ALA A 218 50.16 -10.64 23.01
N ALA A 219 50.07 -11.09 24.27
CA ALA A 219 48.80 -11.22 24.98
C ALA A 219 48.11 -9.87 25.25
N ALA A 220 48.85 -8.80 25.52
CA ALA A 220 48.28 -7.46 25.69
C ALA A 220 47.69 -6.91 24.38
N ASN A 221 48.37 -7.13 23.25
CA ASN A 221 47.89 -6.76 21.93
C ASN A 221 46.67 -7.60 21.51
N GLN A 222 46.68 -8.91 21.76
CA GLN A 222 45.54 -9.77 21.44
C GLN A 222 44.30 -9.43 22.28
N LEU A 223 44.45 -9.07 23.56
CA LEU A 223 43.33 -8.64 24.40
C LEU A 223 42.61 -7.40 23.82
N ALA A 224 43.31 -6.52 23.10
CA ALA A 224 42.68 -5.41 22.36
C ALA A 224 41.87 -5.92 21.16
N THR A 225 42.42 -6.87 20.38
CA THR A 225 41.73 -7.55 19.28
C THR A 225 40.45 -8.26 19.75
N THR A 226 40.52 -9.03 20.84
CA THR A 226 39.35 -9.75 21.38
C THR A 226 38.26 -8.79 21.84
N ARG A 227 38.60 -7.72 22.56
CA ARG A 227 37.64 -6.68 22.96
C ARG A 227 36.98 -5.98 21.77
N ALA A 228 37.72 -5.75 20.68
CA ALA A 228 37.18 -5.19 19.45
C ALA A 228 36.20 -6.16 18.77
N ALA A 229 36.54 -7.45 18.70
CA ALA A 229 35.69 -8.50 18.12
C ALA A 229 34.43 -8.77 18.96
N GLU A 230 34.53 -8.71 20.30
CA GLU A 230 33.38 -8.78 21.21
C GLU A 230 32.46 -7.57 21.01
N SER A 231 33.01 -6.35 20.97
CA SER A 231 32.24 -5.13 20.69
C SER A 231 31.55 -5.16 19.31
N GLU A 232 32.18 -5.73 18.28
CA GLU A 232 31.56 -5.88 16.96
C GLU A 232 30.43 -6.93 16.98
N ALA A 233 30.63 -8.07 17.65
CA ALA A 233 29.59 -9.08 17.81
C ALA A 233 28.36 -8.55 18.56
N ASP A 234 28.58 -7.77 19.63
CA ASP A 234 27.49 -7.16 20.41
C ASP A 234 26.76 -6.06 19.62
N ARG A 235 27.50 -5.23 18.85
CA ARG A 235 26.90 -4.23 17.93
C ARG A 235 26.11 -4.88 16.81
N ALA A 236 26.61 -5.99 16.23
CA ALA A 236 25.88 -6.76 15.23
C ALA A 236 24.62 -7.41 15.80
N ALA A 237 24.67 -7.91 17.05
CA ALA A 237 23.51 -8.49 17.73
C ALA A 237 22.44 -7.43 18.02
N ALA A 238 22.83 -6.25 18.51
CA ALA A 238 21.93 -5.11 18.70
C ALA A 238 21.31 -4.64 17.37
N SER A 239 22.09 -4.64 16.27
CA SER A 239 21.59 -4.33 14.93
C SER A 239 20.53 -5.33 14.45
N VAL A 240 20.77 -6.64 14.63
CA VAL A 240 19.78 -7.68 14.30
C VAL A 240 18.51 -7.55 15.15
N ALA A 241 18.62 -7.27 16.45
CA ALA A 241 17.47 -7.08 17.33
C ALA A 241 16.65 -5.82 16.95
N SER A 242 17.32 -4.71 16.62
CA SER A 242 16.69 -3.48 16.15
C SER A 242 15.96 -3.69 14.82
N LEU A 243 16.62 -4.34 13.85
CA LEU A 243 16.04 -4.64 12.54
C LEU A 243 14.91 -5.67 12.61
N PHE A 244 14.95 -6.63 13.54
CA PHE A 244 13.83 -7.55 13.79
C PHE A 244 12.58 -6.80 14.29
N SER A 245 12.74 -5.89 15.25
CA SER A 245 11.65 -5.04 15.74
C SER A 245 11.11 -4.11 14.64
N ALA A 246 12.00 -3.50 13.83
CA ALA A 246 11.60 -2.68 12.69
C ALA A 246 10.88 -3.48 11.59
N ASN A 247 11.26 -4.74 11.38
CA ASN A 247 10.61 -5.66 10.47
C ASN A 247 9.20 -6.05 10.95
N ALA A 248 9.04 -6.36 12.24
CA ALA A 248 7.74 -6.63 12.84
C ALA A 248 6.77 -5.44 12.69
N SER A 249 7.24 -4.21 12.95
CA SER A 249 6.43 -3.00 12.76
C SER A 249 6.08 -2.72 11.29
N ALA A 250 7.03 -2.94 10.36
CA ALA A 250 6.78 -2.80 8.93
C ALA A 250 5.76 -3.84 8.43
N LYS A 251 5.82 -5.07 8.96
CA LYS A 251 4.87 -6.14 8.66
C LYS A 251 3.47 -5.80 9.18
N ALA A 252 3.35 -5.38 10.44
CA ALA A 252 2.05 -4.98 11.02
C ALA A 252 1.40 -3.85 10.20
N SER A 253 2.16 -2.82 9.84
CA SER A 253 1.72 -1.74 8.95
C SER A 253 1.19 -2.25 7.60
N ALA A 254 1.88 -3.21 6.97
CA ALA A 254 1.42 -3.83 5.73
C ALA A 254 0.14 -4.66 5.92
N GLU A 255 0.02 -5.42 7.02
CA GLU A 255 -1.18 -6.20 7.35
C GLU A 255 -2.40 -5.30 7.64
N ASP A 256 -2.22 -4.18 8.36
CA ASP A 256 -3.26 -3.18 8.60
C ASP A 256 -3.75 -2.51 7.30
N LYS A 257 -2.84 -2.15 6.39
CA LYS A 257 -3.19 -1.57 5.07
C LYS A 257 -3.97 -2.57 4.21
N VAL A 258 -3.62 -3.86 4.25
CA VAL A 258 -4.37 -4.93 3.55
C VAL A 258 -5.74 -5.16 4.18
N ALA A 259 -5.87 -5.05 5.50
CA ALA A 259 -7.16 -5.15 6.19
C ALA A 259 -8.10 -4.00 5.82
N ALA A 260 -7.58 -2.76 5.76
CA ALA A 260 -8.35 -1.58 5.36
C ALA A 260 -8.90 -1.70 3.92
N GLU A 261 -8.10 -2.15 2.96
CA GLU A 261 -8.56 -2.31 1.56
C GLU A 261 -9.62 -3.43 1.44
N LYS A 262 -9.48 -4.54 2.19
CA LYS A 262 -10.52 -5.60 2.22
C LYS A 262 -11.85 -5.10 2.77
N GLN A 263 -11.85 -4.28 3.81
CA GLN A 263 -13.08 -3.67 4.32
C GLN A 263 -13.71 -2.76 3.26
N ARG A 264 -12.90 -1.93 2.60
CA ARG A 264 -13.34 -1.04 1.52
C ARG A 264 -13.96 -1.78 0.34
N GLU A 265 -13.39 -2.92 -0.07
CA GLU A 265 -13.97 -3.76 -1.11
C GLU A 265 -15.32 -4.36 -0.69
N ALA A 266 -15.47 -4.76 0.58
CA ALA A 266 -16.76 -5.22 1.12
C ALA A 266 -17.81 -4.10 1.14
N ASP A 267 -17.43 -2.88 1.55
CA ASP A 267 -18.32 -1.71 1.56
C ASP A 267 -18.81 -1.37 0.13
N LEU A 268 -17.91 -1.38 -0.86
CA LEU A 268 -18.23 -1.14 -2.28
C LEU A 268 -19.10 -2.25 -2.89
N ALA A 269 -18.89 -3.51 -2.50
CA ALA A 269 -19.76 -4.61 -2.89
C ALA A 269 -21.18 -4.44 -2.33
N GLY A 270 -21.30 -3.96 -1.08
CA GLY A 270 -22.57 -3.58 -0.46
C GLY A 270 -23.28 -2.45 -1.21
N GLU A 271 -22.55 -1.37 -1.54
CA GLU A 271 -23.09 -0.24 -2.32
C GLU A 271 -23.58 -0.70 -3.71
N SER A 272 -22.79 -1.53 -4.41
CA SER A 272 -23.16 -2.09 -5.72
C SER A 272 -24.43 -2.95 -5.62
N SER A 273 -24.58 -3.76 -4.58
CA SER A 273 -25.82 -4.52 -4.32
C SER A 273 -27.02 -3.60 -4.08
N ALA A 274 -26.85 -2.54 -3.29
CA ALA A 274 -27.92 -1.56 -3.04
C ALA A 274 -28.34 -0.80 -4.32
N VAL A 275 -27.39 -0.46 -5.21
CA VAL A 275 -27.70 0.11 -6.54
C VAL A 275 -28.45 -0.90 -7.40
N GLN A 276 -28.03 -2.17 -7.46
CA GLN A 276 -28.74 -3.22 -8.21
C GLN A 276 -30.18 -3.40 -7.71
N GLN A 277 -30.41 -3.37 -6.39
CA GLN A 277 -31.74 -3.42 -5.79
C GLN A 277 -32.59 -2.20 -6.16
N ARG A 278 -32.02 -0.99 -6.16
CA ARG A 278 -32.69 0.25 -6.58
C ARG A 278 -33.09 0.23 -8.06
N ILE A 279 -32.21 -0.25 -8.94
CA ILE A 279 -32.50 -0.46 -10.37
C ILE A 279 -33.63 -1.49 -10.54
N ALA A 280 -33.54 -2.65 -9.89
CA ALA A 280 -34.56 -3.71 -9.97
C ALA A 280 -35.94 -3.23 -9.48
N ALA A 281 -35.98 -2.48 -8.37
CA ALA A 281 -37.19 -1.88 -7.84
C ALA A 281 -37.79 -0.84 -8.81
N ARG A 282 -36.96 -0.01 -9.47
CA ARG A 282 -37.42 0.96 -10.47
C ARG A 282 -37.98 0.29 -11.73
N ILE A 283 -37.31 -0.76 -12.24
CA ILE A 283 -37.82 -1.58 -13.36
C ILE A 283 -39.15 -2.25 -12.98
N ALA A 284 -39.30 -2.76 -11.76
CA ALA A 284 -40.56 -3.33 -11.28
C ALA A 284 -41.69 -2.29 -11.20
N ALA A 285 -41.40 -1.11 -10.65
CA ALA A 285 -42.36 0.00 -10.58
C ALA A 285 -42.81 0.48 -11.97
N GLN A 286 -41.89 0.58 -12.93
CA GLN A 286 -42.20 0.91 -14.33
C GLN A 286 -43.03 -0.16 -15.01
N LYS A 287 -42.71 -1.45 -14.84
CA LYS A 287 -43.51 -2.56 -15.37
C LYS A 287 -44.94 -2.52 -14.82
N ALA A 288 -45.12 -2.22 -13.53
CA ALA A 288 -46.42 -2.02 -12.92
C ALA A 288 -47.17 -0.79 -13.48
N ALA A 289 -46.49 0.35 -13.64
CA ALA A 289 -47.06 1.56 -14.21
C ALA A 289 -47.49 1.37 -15.68
N ALA A 290 -46.65 0.73 -16.50
CA ALA A 290 -46.95 0.40 -17.89
C ALA A 290 -48.11 -0.60 -18.00
N ALA A 291 -48.16 -1.62 -17.15
CA ALA A 291 -49.29 -2.55 -17.09
C ALA A 291 -50.60 -1.85 -16.70
N LYS A 292 -50.56 -0.93 -15.73
CA LYS A 292 -51.72 -0.10 -15.35
C LYS A 292 -52.18 0.79 -16.52
N ALA A 293 -51.27 1.50 -17.17
CA ALA A 293 -51.59 2.35 -18.32
C ALA A 293 -52.19 1.54 -19.49
N ALA A 294 -51.66 0.35 -19.77
CA ALA A 294 -52.21 -0.56 -20.77
C ALA A 294 -53.61 -1.09 -20.40
N ALA A 295 -53.86 -1.37 -19.11
CA ALA A 295 -55.19 -1.75 -18.62
C ALA A 295 -56.21 -0.61 -18.74
N GLU A 296 -55.83 0.62 -18.36
CA GLU A 296 -56.66 1.81 -18.55
C GLU A 296 -56.96 2.08 -20.03
N ALA A 297 -55.97 1.96 -20.92
CA ALA A 297 -56.17 2.12 -22.36
C ALA A 297 -57.17 1.10 -22.92
N ARG A 298 -57.04 -0.19 -22.55
CA ARG A 298 -57.98 -1.26 -22.91
C ARG A 298 -59.39 -0.98 -22.37
N ALA A 299 -59.51 -0.48 -21.14
CA ALA A 299 -60.79 -0.12 -20.55
C ALA A 299 -61.47 1.04 -21.30
N ARG A 300 -60.71 2.08 -21.67
CA ARG A 300 -61.19 3.21 -22.49
C ARG A 300 -61.64 2.75 -23.89
N GLN A 301 -60.87 1.86 -24.54
CA GLN A 301 -61.25 1.25 -25.83
C GLN A 301 -62.54 0.43 -25.73
N ALA A 302 -62.68 -0.42 -24.71
CA ALA A 302 -63.88 -1.22 -24.48
C ALA A 302 -65.11 -0.35 -24.16
N ALA A 303 -64.94 0.77 -23.44
CA ALA A 303 -66.01 1.73 -23.19
C ALA A 303 -66.44 2.47 -24.47
N ALA A 304 -65.47 2.90 -25.30
CA ALA A 304 -65.74 3.56 -26.57
C ALA A 304 -66.48 2.65 -27.56
N GLU A 305 -66.09 1.37 -27.69
CA GLU A 305 -66.78 0.43 -28.58
C GLU A 305 -68.19 0.06 -28.04
N ARG A 306 -68.38 -0.05 -26.72
CA ARG A 306 -69.72 -0.18 -26.12
C ARG A 306 -70.61 1.03 -26.44
N ALA A 307 -70.08 2.25 -26.34
CA ALA A 307 -70.80 3.47 -26.69
C ALA A 307 -71.13 3.54 -28.19
N ARG A 308 -70.21 3.10 -29.06
CA ARG A 308 -70.42 2.98 -30.51
C ARG A 308 -71.55 2.00 -30.84
N ILE A 309 -71.55 0.80 -30.23
CA ILE A 309 -72.59 -0.21 -30.41
C ILE A 309 -73.95 0.32 -29.91
N ALA A 310 -73.98 1.01 -28.77
CA ALA A 310 -75.20 1.64 -28.25
C ALA A 310 -75.74 2.74 -29.20
N ALA A 311 -74.86 3.61 -29.71
CA ALA A 311 -75.24 4.64 -30.68
C ALA A 311 -75.74 4.04 -32.01
N GLN A 312 -75.14 2.94 -32.48
CA GLN A 312 -75.61 2.22 -33.67
C GLN A 312 -76.99 1.56 -33.46
N ARG A 313 -77.29 1.06 -32.25
CA ARG A 313 -78.64 0.55 -31.91
C ARG A 313 -79.66 1.68 -31.89
N ALA A 314 -79.39 2.75 -31.15
CA ALA A 314 -80.27 3.92 -31.09
C ALA A 314 -80.52 4.55 -32.47
N ALA A 315 -79.51 4.58 -33.34
CA ALA A 315 -79.65 5.05 -34.72
C ALA A 315 -80.54 4.12 -35.58
N ARG A 316 -80.46 2.80 -35.40
CA ARG A 316 -81.36 1.83 -36.06
C ARG A 316 -82.79 1.98 -35.55
N GLU A 317 -82.98 2.04 -34.24
CA GLU A 317 -84.29 2.22 -33.60
C GLU A 317 -84.95 3.53 -34.04
N ALA A 318 -84.17 4.63 -34.12
CA ALA A 318 -84.64 5.91 -34.64
C ALA A 318 -84.97 5.86 -36.14
N ALA A 319 -84.17 5.16 -36.96
CA ALA A 319 -84.44 4.98 -38.39
C ALA A 319 -85.69 4.10 -38.64
N GLU A 320 -85.89 3.04 -37.85
CA GLU A 320 -87.10 2.22 -37.88
C GLU A 320 -88.33 3.02 -37.43
N ALA A 321 -88.23 3.83 -36.37
CA ALA A 321 -89.30 4.71 -35.92
C ALA A 321 -89.62 5.81 -36.96
N ALA A 322 -88.61 6.37 -37.62
CA ALA A 322 -88.79 7.32 -38.72
C ALA A 322 -89.43 6.65 -39.94
N SER A 323 -89.00 5.45 -40.30
CA SER A 323 -89.58 4.64 -41.38
C SER A 323 -91.04 4.28 -41.11
N ARG A 324 -91.38 3.87 -39.88
CA ARG A 324 -92.77 3.67 -39.43
C ARG A 324 -93.60 4.95 -39.56
N ARG A 325 -93.11 6.09 -39.04
CA ARG A 325 -93.78 7.40 -39.18
C ARG A 325 -93.97 7.81 -40.64
N GLN A 326 -92.98 7.55 -41.50
CA GLN A 326 -93.08 7.80 -42.94
C GLN A 326 -94.07 6.84 -43.61
N ALA A 327 -94.14 5.57 -43.20
CA ALA A 327 -95.13 4.61 -43.68
C ALA A 327 -96.55 4.97 -43.21
N ASP A 328 -96.73 5.41 -41.97
CA ASP A 328 -98.01 5.88 -41.42
C ASP A 328 -98.47 7.18 -42.12
N ALA A 329 -97.55 8.13 -42.31
CA ALA A 329 -97.81 9.36 -43.05
C ALA A 329 -98.11 9.07 -44.53
N ALA A 330 -97.37 8.16 -45.16
CA ALA A 330 -97.62 7.70 -46.52
C ALA A 330 -98.88 6.82 -46.63
N ALA A 331 -99.34 6.17 -45.57
CA ALA A 331 -100.62 5.45 -45.54
C ALA A 331 -101.79 6.42 -45.41
N LYS A 332 -101.69 7.43 -44.54
CA LYS A 332 -102.64 8.55 -44.46
C LYS A 332 -102.69 9.33 -45.77
N GLN A 333 -101.52 9.66 -46.33
CA GLN A 333 -101.42 10.32 -47.63
C GLN A 333 -101.93 9.40 -48.74
N ARG A 334 -101.65 8.09 -48.76
CA ARG A 334 -102.25 7.16 -49.73
C ARG A 334 -103.75 6.93 -49.54
N ALA A 335 -104.31 7.22 -48.36
CA ALA A 335 -105.75 7.25 -48.16
C ALA A 335 -106.36 8.54 -48.70
N ALA A 336 -105.75 9.69 -48.41
CA ALA A 336 -106.11 10.99 -48.98
C ALA A 336 -105.94 11.01 -50.52
N ASP A 337 -104.84 10.48 -51.03
CA ASP A 337 -104.53 10.27 -52.45
C ASP A 337 -105.40 9.16 -53.05
N ARG A 338 -105.92 8.19 -52.29
CA ARG A 338 -106.94 7.27 -52.83
C ARG A 338 -108.27 7.99 -53.01
N ALA A 339 -108.67 8.85 -52.07
CA ALA A 339 -109.85 9.71 -52.22
C ALA A 339 -109.65 10.77 -53.33
N GLN A 340 -108.47 11.37 -53.43
CA GLN A 340 -108.13 12.32 -54.49
C GLN A 340 -107.84 11.64 -55.83
N ALA A 341 -107.38 10.39 -55.89
CA ALA A 341 -107.18 9.63 -57.14
C ALA A 341 -108.41 8.82 -57.56
N SER A 342 -109.40 8.60 -56.70
CA SER A 342 -110.78 8.39 -57.18
C SER A 342 -111.33 9.64 -57.87
N ALA A 343 -110.81 10.84 -57.55
CA ALA A 343 -111.10 12.09 -58.26
C ALA A 343 -110.04 12.50 -59.32
N ARG A 344 -108.90 11.80 -59.42
CA ARG A 344 -107.74 12.15 -60.27
C ARG A 344 -107.11 10.97 -61.02
N ARG A 345 -107.74 9.79 -61.07
CA ARG A 345 -107.56 8.80 -62.16
C ARG A 345 -108.18 9.30 -63.49
N ALA A 346 -107.84 10.55 -63.80
CA ALA A 346 -108.12 11.30 -65.01
C ALA A 346 -106.84 11.95 -65.57
N ALA A 347 -105.68 11.83 -64.87
CA ALA A 347 -104.39 12.34 -65.33
C ALA A 347 -103.20 11.43 -64.93
N THR A 348 -102.33 11.16 -65.91
CA THR A 348 -101.04 10.43 -65.91
C THR A 348 -99.84 11.39 -65.78
N ALA A 349 -98.55 11.02 -65.65
CA ALA A 349 -97.81 9.89 -65.04
C ALA A 349 -96.27 10.14 -65.21
N ALA A 350 -95.40 9.46 -64.43
CA ALA A 350 -93.92 9.31 -64.62
C ALA A 350 -93.02 10.59 -64.54
N ARG A 351 -91.67 10.58 -64.40
CA ARG A 351 -90.59 9.70 -63.81
C ARG A 351 -89.21 10.46 -63.92
N VAL A 352 -88.16 10.10 -63.15
CA VAL A 352 -86.68 10.00 -63.50
C VAL A 352 -85.64 10.66 -62.53
N GLU A 353 -84.56 9.86 -62.27
CA GLU A 353 -83.16 10.03 -61.74
C GLU A 353 -82.48 11.44 -61.47
N ALA A 354 -81.65 11.67 -60.42
CA ALA A 354 -80.20 11.36 -60.10
C ALA A 354 -79.19 12.49 -60.54
N PRO A 355 -77.83 12.55 -60.25
CA PRO A 355 -76.86 11.60 -59.63
C PRO A 355 -75.74 12.20 -58.67
N ALA A 356 -74.63 11.45 -58.44
CA ALA A 356 -73.18 11.72 -58.08
C ALA A 356 -72.60 13.14 -57.74
N ALA A 357 -71.40 13.39 -57.17
CA ALA A 357 -70.33 12.74 -56.34
C ALA A 357 -69.21 13.85 -56.03
N GLU A 358 -67.94 13.77 -55.55
CA GLU A 358 -66.86 12.81 -55.13
C GLU A 358 -65.92 13.49 -54.05
N SER A 359 -64.77 12.89 -53.60
CA SER A 359 -63.65 13.60 -52.89
C SER A 359 -62.28 12.83 -52.86
N VAL A 360 -61.14 13.51 -52.61
CA VAL A 360 -59.73 13.01 -52.79
C VAL A 360 -58.83 13.08 -51.52
N SER A 361 -57.62 12.48 -51.51
CA SER A 361 -56.76 12.36 -50.29
C SER A 361 -55.22 12.17 -50.49
N SER A 362 -54.46 12.28 -49.38
CA SER A 362 -53.12 11.67 -49.09
C SER A 362 -51.83 12.33 -49.65
N PRO A 363 -50.59 12.09 -49.12
CA PRO A 363 -50.12 11.47 -47.84
C PRO A 363 -49.01 12.30 -47.09
N ALA A 364 -48.18 11.67 -46.23
CA ALA A 364 -47.10 12.27 -45.41
C ALA A 364 -45.84 11.36 -45.23
N VAL A 365 -44.77 11.89 -44.60
CA VAL A 365 -43.45 11.25 -44.30
C VAL A 365 -42.74 11.95 -43.11
N SER A 366 -41.75 11.44 -42.36
CA SER A 366 -41.31 10.06 -42.05
C SER A 366 -40.28 10.01 -40.87
N SER A 367 -40.50 9.07 -39.92
CA SER A 367 -39.56 8.13 -39.24
C SER A 367 -38.13 8.51 -38.77
N GLY A 368 -37.76 8.04 -37.57
CA GLY A 368 -36.38 7.93 -37.03
C GLY A 368 -35.88 6.47 -36.93
N GLY A 369 -34.63 6.27 -36.47
CA GLY A 369 -33.92 4.98 -36.50
C GLY A 369 -33.98 4.10 -35.23
N ASN A 370 -33.71 2.79 -35.39
CA ASN A 370 -34.01 1.74 -34.40
C ASN A 370 -32.79 1.05 -33.74
N GLY A 371 -31.60 1.69 -33.69
CA GLY A 371 -30.37 1.11 -33.11
C GLY A 371 -29.85 1.84 -31.87
N PHE A 372 -28.83 1.31 -31.20
CA PHE A 372 -27.95 2.10 -30.32
C PHE A 372 -26.79 2.68 -31.16
N ILE A 373 -26.20 3.80 -30.72
CA ILE A 373 -24.98 4.38 -31.31
C ILE A 373 -23.82 4.33 -30.31
N SER A 374 -22.56 4.42 -30.76
CA SER A 374 -21.42 4.53 -29.83
C SER A 374 -21.56 5.77 -28.93
N PRO A 375 -21.42 5.63 -27.59
CA PRO A 375 -21.53 6.76 -26.67
C PRO A 375 -20.29 7.65 -26.64
N VAL A 376 -19.18 7.28 -27.30
CA VAL A 376 -17.98 8.12 -27.43
C VAL A 376 -17.27 7.86 -28.77
N SER A 377 -16.52 8.85 -29.25
CA SER A 377 -15.60 8.68 -30.37
C SER A 377 -14.23 8.27 -29.83
N GLY A 378 -13.95 6.97 -29.86
CA GLY A 378 -12.70 6.38 -29.37
C GLY A 378 -12.67 4.85 -29.56
N PRO A 379 -11.49 4.23 -29.71
CA PRO A 379 -11.38 2.78 -29.83
C PRO A 379 -11.73 2.05 -28.53
N LEU A 380 -12.23 0.83 -28.66
CA LEU A 380 -12.32 -0.15 -27.57
C LEU A 380 -10.90 -0.45 -27.04
N THR A 381 -10.62 -0.09 -25.78
CA THR A 381 -9.33 -0.33 -25.11
C THR A 381 -9.35 -1.48 -24.12
N SER A 382 -10.52 -1.84 -23.55
CA SER A 382 -10.65 -3.06 -22.73
C SER A 382 -12.05 -3.69 -22.84
N PRO A 383 -12.16 -4.96 -23.27
CA PRO A 383 -13.45 -5.65 -23.35
C PRO A 383 -13.95 -6.11 -21.98
N TYR A 384 -15.26 -6.35 -21.89
CA TYR A 384 -15.90 -7.02 -20.75
C TYR A 384 -15.39 -8.46 -20.58
N GLY A 385 -15.25 -8.92 -19.33
CA GLY A 385 -14.87 -10.30 -18.99
C GLY A 385 -13.82 -10.38 -17.89
N MET A 386 -13.45 -11.60 -17.48
CA MET A 386 -12.39 -11.79 -16.48
C MET A 386 -11.03 -11.30 -17.03
N ARG A 387 -10.39 -10.35 -16.33
CA ARG A 387 -9.03 -9.89 -16.63
C ARG A 387 -8.18 -9.77 -15.37
N LEU A 388 -6.86 -9.77 -15.54
CA LEU A 388 -5.95 -9.30 -14.51
C LEU A 388 -6.21 -7.80 -14.29
N HIS A 389 -6.53 -7.39 -13.06
CA HIS A 389 -6.86 -6.01 -12.75
C HIS A 389 -5.58 -5.14 -12.81
N PRO A 390 -5.49 -4.12 -13.68
CA PRO A 390 -4.22 -3.45 -14.00
C PRO A 390 -3.60 -2.68 -12.82
N VAL A 391 -4.39 -2.33 -11.81
CA VAL A 391 -3.92 -1.66 -10.59
C VAL A 391 -3.68 -2.67 -9.44
N LEU A 392 -4.50 -3.72 -9.36
CA LEU A 392 -4.59 -4.59 -8.16
C LEU A 392 -3.97 -5.98 -8.36
N HIS A 393 -3.54 -6.32 -9.58
CA HIS A 393 -2.76 -7.51 -9.91
C HIS A 393 -3.38 -8.87 -9.49
N TYR A 394 -4.71 -8.92 -9.32
CA TYR A 394 -5.49 -10.16 -9.19
C TYR A 394 -6.55 -10.27 -10.29
N TRP A 395 -7.07 -11.48 -10.53
CA TRP A 395 -8.12 -11.73 -11.54
C TRP A 395 -9.49 -11.22 -11.06
N LYS A 396 -10.04 -10.23 -11.76
CA LYS A 396 -11.33 -9.60 -11.45
C LYS A 396 -12.23 -9.63 -12.70
N LEU A 397 -13.55 -9.65 -12.49
CA LEU A 397 -14.49 -9.39 -13.59
C LEU A 397 -14.34 -7.92 -14.00
N HIS A 398 -14.04 -7.68 -15.27
CA HIS A 398 -14.31 -6.40 -15.90
C HIS A 398 -15.77 -6.37 -16.31
N ASP A 399 -16.54 -5.53 -15.62
CA ASP A 399 -17.99 -5.57 -15.57
C ASP A 399 -18.65 -4.47 -16.43
N GLY A 400 -17.84 -3.86 -17.30
CA GLY A 400 -18.23 -2.95 -18.38
C GLY A 400 -17.24 -3.06 -19.56
N MET A 401 -17.15 -2.00 -20.36
CA MET A 401 -16.30 -1.91 -21.54
C MET A 401 -15.60 -0.55 -21.58
N ASP A 402 -14.28 -0.54 -21.76
CA ASP A 402 -13.48 0.67 -21.76
C ASP A 402 -13.28 1.20 -23.18
N PHE A 403 -13.62 2.46 -23.41
CA PHE A 403 -13.40 3.19 -24.66
C PHE A 403 -12.36 4.29 -24.43
N GLY A 404 -11.19 4.17 -25.05
CA GLY A 404 -10.11 5.14 -24.91
C GLY A 404 -10.45 6.45 -25.61
N ALA A 405 -10.52 7.55 -24.86
CA ALA A 405 -10.84 8.86 -25.38
C ALA A 405 -10.19 9.95 -24.50
N GLY A 406 -9.76 11.06 -25.11
CA GLY A 406 -9.13 12.15 -24.37
C GLY A 406 -10.05 12.73 -23.28
N CYS A 407 -9.49 13.12 -22.14
CA CYS A 407 -10.25 13.81 -21.10
C CYS A 407 -10.88 15.09 -21.69
N GLY A 408 -12.16 15.32 -21.42
CA GLY A 408 -12.96 16.37 -22.07
C GLY A 408 -13.65 15.95 -23.37
N ALA A 409 -13.44 14.74 -23.90
CA ALA A 409 -14.22 14.25 -25.04
C ALA A 409 -15.71 14.07 -24.66
N PRO A 410 -16.67 14.42 -25.55
CA PRO A 410 -18.09 14.36 -25.22
C PRO A 410 -18.60 12.91 -25.13
N ILE A 411 -19.21 12.58 -24.00
CA ILE A 411 -20.01 11.36 -23.81
C ILE A 411 -21.42 11.65 -24.31
N ARG A 412 -22.00 10.73 -25.10
CA ARG A 412 -23.33 10.87 -25.69
C ARG A 412 -24.29 9.79 -25.19
N ALA A 413 -25.57 10.15 -25.06
CA ALA A 413 -26.65 9.19 -24.89
C ALA A 413 -26.75 8.31 -26.16
N PRO A 414 -26.57 6.98 -26.05
CA PRO A 414 -26.50 6.10 -27.20
C PRO A 414 -27.89 5.70 -27.75
N GLN A 415 -28.92 5.95 -26.96
CA GLN A 415 -30.34 5.84 -27.29
C GLN A 415 -31.07 6.81 -26.36
N SER A 416 -32.26 7.28 -26.74
CA SER A 416 -33.08 8.14 -25.90
C SER A 416 -33.45 7.44 -24.58
N GLY A 417 -33.69 8.19 -23.51
CA GLY A 417 -33.98 7.63 -22.20
C GLY A 417 -34.22 8.67 -21.12
N VAL A 418 -34.18 8.23 -19.86
CA VAL A 418 -34.29 9.09 -18.66
C VAL A 418 -33.08 8.87 -17.77
N VAL A 419 -32.45 9.95 -17.30
CA VAL A 419 -31.41 9.88 -16.28
C VAL A 419 -32.04 9.40 -14.98
N THR A 420 -31.65 8.21 -14.51
CA THR A 420 -32.22 7.60 -13.31
C THR A 420 -31.36 7.81 -12.07
N GLU A 421 -30.05 7.93 -12.25
CA GLU A 421 -29.09 8.25 -11.20
C GLU A 421 -27.94 9.09 -11.75
N ALA A 422 -27.44 10.04 -10.96
CA ALA A 422 -26.19 10.74 -11.18
C ALA A 422 -25.53 10.93 -9.81
N HIS A 423 -24.39 10.28 -9.59
CA HIS A 423 -23.68 10.25 -8.30
C HIS A 423 -22.18 10.02 -8.52
N TYR A 424 -21.39 10.09 -7.44
CA TYR A 424 -20.02 9.61 -7.45
C TYR A 424 -19.93 8.29 -6.70
N ASN A 425 -19.32 7.27 -7.30
CA ASN A 425 -18.95 6.01 -6.66
C ASN A 425 -17.41 5.91 -6.66
N ALA A 426 -16.79 5.32 -5.63
CA ALA A 426 -15.33 5.32 -5.54
C ALA A 426 -14.63 4.51 -6.65
N GLY A 427 -15.20 3.37 -7.06
CA GLY A 427 -14.70 2.57 -8.17
C GLY A 427 -14.99 3.24 -9.51
N TYR A 428 -16.24 3.59 -9.77
CA TYR A 428 -16.70 4.08 -11.08
C TYR A 428 -16.54 5.59 -11.29
N GLY A 429 -16.03 6.35 -10.31
CA GLY A 429 -15.86 7.80 -10.40
C GLY A 429 -17.18 8.56 -10.43
N ASN A 430 -17.22 9.68 -11.16
CA ASN A 430 -18.49 10.29 -11.54
C ASN A 430 -19.24 9.31 -12.43
N ARG A 431 -20.46 8.97 -12.01
CA ARG A 431 -21.29 7.93 -12.60
C ARG A 431 -22.69 8.45 -12.89
N LEU A 432 -23.19 8.13 -14.08
CA LEU A 432 -24.55 8.48 -14.51
C LEU A 432 -25.23 7.27 -15.15
N LEU A 433 -26.49 7.03 -14.80
CA LEU A 433 -27.29 5.92 -15.31
C LEU A 433 -28.46 6.43 -16.16
N ILE A 434 -28.54 5.99 -17.42
CA ILE A 434 -29.69 6.24 -18.30
C ILE A 434 -30.49 4.96 -18.45
N ASP A 435 -31.79 5.08 -18.22
CA ASP A 435 -32.76 4.03 -18.52
C ASP A 435 -33.44 4.33 -19.85
N HIS A 436 -33.29 3.39 -20.80
CA HIS A 436 -33.86 3.48 -22.15
C HIS A 436 -35.22 2.80 -22.25
N GLY A 437 -35.74 2.25 -21.15
CA GLY A 437 -36.97 1.46 -21.13
C GLY A 437 -36.86 0.20 -21.99
N SER A 438 -37.96 -0.18 -22.62
CA SER A 438 -38.08 -1.43 -23.40
C SER A 438 -37.59 -1.28 -24.85
N VAL A 439 -36.28 -1.41 -25.09
CA VAL A 439 -35.69 -1.45 -26.43
C VAL A 439 -35.60 -2.89 -26.93
N GLY A 440 -36.10 -3.18 -28.13
CA GLY A 440 -36.05 -4.53 -28.72
C GLY A 440 -36.73 -5.62 -27.86
N GLY A 441 -37.75 -5.26 -27.06
CA GLY A 441 -38.42 -6.17 -26.13
C GLY A 441 -37.60 -6.53 -24.88
N SER A 442 -36.53 -5.80 -24.58
CA SER A 442 -35.75 -5.93 -23.34
C SER A 442 -35.63 -4.58 -22.64
N TYR A 443 -35.66 -4.56 -21.31
CA TYR A 443 -35.36 -3.36 -20.55
C TYR A 443 -33.85 -3.12 -20.58
N VAL A 444 -33.39 -1.93 -20.99
CA VAL A 444 -31.96 -1.61 -21.10
C VAL A 444 -31.62 -0.38 -20.27
N THR A 445 -30.68 -0.54 -19.35
CA THR A 445 -30.07 0.55 -18.58
C THR A 445 -28.58 0.59 -18.90
N THR A 446 -28.04 1.78 -19.10
CA THR A 446 -26.61 2.04 -19.32
C THR A 446 -26.05 2.80 -18.13
N ALA A 447 -24.79 2.57 -17.77
CA ALA A 447 -24.03 3.47 -16.90
C ALA A 447 -22.77 3.95 -17.60
N TYR A 448 -22.55 5.26 -17.48
CA TYR A 448 -21.35 5.98 -17.87
C TYR A 448 -20.55 6.22 -16.61
N ASN A 449 -19.24 6.06 -16.69
CA ASN A 449 -18.35 6.08 -15.53
C ASN A 449 -17.06 6.83 -15.89
N HIS A 450 -16.28 7.19 -14.86
CA HIS A 450 -15.01 7.94 -14.91
C HIS A 450 -15.06 9.36 -15.50
N ALA A 451 -16.25 9.91 -15.80
CA ALA A 451 -16.40 11.23 -16.39
C ALA A 451 -15.75 12.36 -15.55
N THR A 452 -15.36 13.46 -16.19
CA THR A 452 -14.99 14.69 -15.45
C THR A 452 -16.21 15.31 -14.78
N HIS A 453 -17.34 15.34 -15.50
CA HIS A 453 -18.65 15.75 -15.03
C HIS A 453 -19.75 15.32 -16.03
N TYR A 454 -21.00 15.44 -15.60
CA TYR A 454 -22.19 15.34 -16.45
C TYR A 454 -22.87 16.70 -16.56
N VAL A 455 -23.60 16.90 -17.66
CA VAL A 455 -24.37 18.13 -17.94
C VAL A 455 -25.89 17.94 -17.83
N VAL A 456 -26.34 16.70 -17.52
CA VAL A 456 -27.74 16.33 -17.34
C VAL A 456 -28.01 15.77 -15.93
N GLY A 457 -29.19 16.02 -15.39
CA GLY A 457 -29.58 15.74 -13.99
C GLY A 457 -30.58 14.59 -13.82
N VAL A 458 -30.75 14.10 -12.59
CA VAL A 458 -31.68 12.99 -12.29
C VAL A 458 -33.12 13.38 -12.58
N GLY A 459 -33.81 12.55 -13.38
CA GLY A 459 -35.17 12.78 -13.86
C GLY A 459 -35.25 13.43 -15.23
N GLU A 460 -34.13 13.88 -15.79
CA GLU A 460 -34.07 14.51 -17.11
C GLU A 460 -34.26 13.48 -18.24
N HIS A 461 -35.00 13.87 -19.28
CA HIS A 461 -35.17 13.10 -20.51
C HIS A 461 -34.09 13.50 -21.51
N VAL A 462 -33.34 12.52 -22.02
CA VAL A 462 -32.24 12.73 -22.96
C VAL A 462 -32.48 11.98 -24.26
N SER A 463 -32.01 12.54 -25.37
CA SER A 463 -32.21 12.05 -26.73
C SER A 463 -31.02 11.24 -27.24
N GLN A 464 -31.22 10.32 -28.17
CA GLN A 464 -30.12 9.66 -28.87
C GLN A 464 -29.17 10.69 -29.53
N GLY A 465 -27.88 10.60 -29.24
CA GLY A 465 -26.83 11.51 -29.73
C GLY A 465 -26.58 12.74 -28.87
N GLU A 466 -27.43 13.02 -27.88
CA GLU A 466 -27.31 14.17 -26.97
C GLU A 466 -26.06 14.04 -26.09
N VAL A 467 -25.36 15.16 -25.83
CA VAL A 467 -24.16 15.16 -24.97
C VAL A 467 -24.59 15.17 -23.51
N ILE A 468 -24.28 14.11 -22.78
CA ILE A 468 -24.70 13.91 -21.39
C ILE A 468 -23.58 14.25 -20.38
N GLY A 469 -22.33 14.29 -20.84
CA GLY A 469 -21.17 14.61 -20.01
C GLY A 469 -19.87 14.53 -20.78
N TYR A 470 -18.75 14.51 -20.07
CA TYR A 470 -17.42 14.53 -20.68
C TYR A 470 -16.47 13.51 -20.05
N VAL A 471 -15.75 12.77 -20.90
CA VAL A 471 -14.76 11.75 -20.53
C VAL A 471 -13.76 12.31 -19.53
N GLY A 472 -13.34 11.48 -18.59
CA GLY A 472 -12.34 11.81 -17.59
C GLY A 472 -11.54 10.57 -17.18
N THR A 473 -11.00 10.63 -15.96
CA THR A 473 -10.29 9.53 -15.31
C THR A 473 -10.64 9.48 -13.81
N THR A 474 -11.89 9.79 -13.45
CA THR A 474 -12.32 9.86 -12.04
C THR A 474 -12.61 8.47 -11.47
N GLY A 475 -12.38 8.23 -10.18
CA GLY A 475 -12.47 6.88 -9.61
C GLY A 475 -11.30 5.99 -10.02
N TYR A 476 -11.51 4.67 -10.04
CA TYR A 476 -10.46 3.67 -10.27
C TYR A 476 -10.14 3.55 -11.77
N SER A 477 -9.42 4.53 -12.31
CA SER A 477 -9.14 4.67 -13.74
C SER A 477 -7.65 4.91 -14.00
N THR A 478 -7.05 4.12 -14.90
CA THR A 478 -5.61 4.21 -15.25
C THR A 478 -5.27 5.27 -16.31
N GLY A 479 -6.25 6.06 -16.75
CA GLY A 479 -6.09 7.10 -17.77
C GLY A 479 -7.43 7.50 -18.40
N CYS A 480 -7.45 8.55 -19.22
CA CYS A 480 -8.70 9.07 -19.79
C CYS A 480 -9.45 8.02 -20.63
N HIS A 481 -10.64 7.62 -20.19
CA HIS A 481 -11.50 6.69 -20.91
C HIS A 481 -12.96 6.78 -20.43
N LEU A 482 -13.89 6.27 -21.25
CA LEU A 482 -15.25 5.96 -20.81
C LEU A 482 -15.31 4.47 -20.47
N HIS A 483 -15.54 4.13 -19.21
CA HIS A 483 -16.02 2.80 -18.84
C HIS A 483 -17.54 2.77 -18.96
N LEU A 484 -18.06 1.89 -19.81
CA LEU A 484 -19.47 1.77 -20.14
C LEU A 484 -20.02 0.44 -19.60
N MET A 485 -21.07 0.49 -18.79
CA MET A 485 -21.74 -0.70 -18.26
C MET A 485 -23.15 -0.81 -18.81
N VAL A 486 -23.66 -2.05 -18.95
CA VAL A 486 -24.98 -2.33 -19.51
C VAL A 486 -25.72 -3.35 -18.67
N TRP A 487 -26.97 -3.06 -18.33
CA TRP A 487 -27.92 -4.01 -17.76
C TRP A 487 -29.03 -4.28 -18.77
N ARG A 488 -29.26 -5.56 -19.05
CA ARG A 488 -30.39 -6.06 -19.84
C ARG A 488 -31.33 -6.84 -18.93
N ASN A 489 -32.57 -6.39 -18.83
CA ASN A 489 -33.62 -6.94 -17.94
C ASN A 489 -33.20 -7.01 -16.45
N GLY A 490 -32.28 -6.16 -16.01
CA GLY A 490 -31.75 -6.10 -14.64
C GLY A 490 -30.49 -6.95 -14.39
N GLN A 491 -30.10 -7.83 -15.32
CA GLN A 491 -28.79 -8.49 -15.27
C GLN A 491 -27.76 -7.70 -16.06
N MET A 492 -26.55 -7.60 -15.51
CA MET A 492 -25.41 -6.98 -16.19
C MET A 492 -24.94 -7.87 -17.35
N VAL A 493 -24.59 -7.26 -18.48
CA VAL A 493 -24.19 -7.97 -19.71
C VAL A 493 -23.00 -7.27 -20.39
N ASN A 494 -22.26 -8.02 -21.22
CA ASN A 494 -21.22 -7.46 -22.06
C ASN A 494 -21.80 -6.36 -22.98
N PRO A 495 -21.31 -5.11 -22.93
CA PRO A 495 -21.78 -4.03 -23.81
C PRO A 495 -21.68 -4.35 -25.31
N ALA A 496 -20.72 -5.20 -25.73
CA ALA A 496 -20.60 -5.69 -27.11
C ALA A 496 -21.85 -6.44 -27.66
N THR A 497 -22.87 -6.67 -26.83
CA THR A 497 -24.13 -7.29 -27.23
C THR A 497 -25.24 -6.27 -27.53
N ILE A 498 -24.94 -4.97 -27.43
CA ILE A 498 -25.87 -3.85 -27.69
C ILE A 498 -25.29 -2.81 -28.68
N PHE A 499 -23.96 -2.72 -28.81
CA PHE A 499 -23.23 -1.74 -29.62
C PHE A 499 -22.55 -2.36 -30.85
#